data_AF-A0A836H3L6-F1
#
_entry.id   AF-A0A836H3L6-F1
#
_cell.length_a   1.000
_cell.length_b   1.000
_cell.length_c   1.000
_cell.angle_alpha   90.00
_cell.angle_beta   90.00
_cell.angle_gamma   90.00
#
_symmetry.space_group_name_H-M   'P 1'
#
loop_
_entity.id
_entity.type
_entity.pdbx_description
1 polymer ?
#
loop_
_entity_poly.entity_id
_entity_poly.type
_entity_poly.pdbx_seq_one_letter_code
_entity_poly.pdbx_strand_id
1 'polypeptide(L)'
;MYLAVFREFAHPEVLERVKAEGICGVDVAPEPNQLAISEEEKQVVRSNAKLITVTHNITGIRDVFDGMTEAELAKIDVEVDQKLQQLVALGFQVVERHPKTSAGCPMLDRVILSYPA
;
A
#
# COMPACT_ATOMS: atom_id res chain seq x y z
N MET A 1 -1.60 -3.76 -8.90
CA MET A 1 -1.32 -2.97 -7.69
C MET A 1 -2.54 -2.18 -7.27
N TYR A 2 -2.71 -1.98 -5.96
CA TYR A 2 -3.75 -1.12 -5.42
C TYR A 2 -3.28 -0.43 -4.14
N LEU A 3 -3.82 0.76 -3.88
CA LEU A 3 -3.61 1.55 -2.69
C LEU A 3 -4.73 1.22 -1.69
N ALA A 4 -4.40 0.49 -0.64
CA ALA A 4 -5.29 0.16 0.44
C ALA A 4 -5.22 1.24 1.54
N VAL A 5 -6.38 1.74 1.96
CA VAL A 5 -6.52 2.72 3.04
C VAL A 5 -7.64 2.33 3.99
N PHE A 6 -7.61 2.88 5.21
CA PHE A 6 -8.72 2.75 6.14
C PHE A 6 -9.90 3.63 5.71
N ARG A 7 -11.10 3.29 6.21
CA ARG A 7 -12.31 4.08 5.95
C ARG A 7 -12.17 5.52 6.44
N GLU A 8 -11.44 5.71 7.53
CA GLU A 8 -11.20 7.00 8.15
C GLU A 8 -10.09 7.81 7.48
N PHE A 9 -9.53 7.35 6.36
CA PHE A 9 -8.52 8.11 5.63
C PHE A 9 -9.00 9.52 5.33
N ALA A 10 -8.23 10.53 5.74
CA ALA A 10 -8.71 11.90 5.86
C ALA A 10 -8.78 12.66 4.52
N HIS A 11 -8.22 12.10 3.45
CA HIS A 11 -8.08 12.76 2.15
C HIS A 11 -8.76 11.96 1.02
N PRO A 12 -10.10 11.80 1.03
CA PRO A 12 -10.80 11.10 -0.04
C PRO A 12 -10.54 11.71 -1.44
N GLU A 13 -10.31 13.01 -1.51
CA GLU A 13 -10.02 13.75 -2.75
C GLU A 13 -8.72 13.28 -3.43
N VAL A 14 -7.68 12.92 -2.65
CA VAL A 14 -6.45 12.39 -3.26
C VAL A 14 -6.68 10.98 -3.80
N LEU A 15 -7.54 10.19 -3.16
CA LEU A 15 -7.90 8.86 -3.65
C LEU A 15 -8.68 8.92 -4.98
N GLU A 16 -9.57 9.90 -5.12
CA GLU A 16 -10.27 10.16 -6.39
C GLU A 16 -9.28 10.54 -7.49
N ARG A 17 -8.29 11.38 -7.18
CA ARG A 17 -7.21 11.72 -8.12
C ARG A 17 -6.38 10.51 -8.52
N VAL A 18 -6.00 9.66 -7.56
CA VAL A 18 -5.28 8.40 -7.84
C VAL A 18 -6.04 7.54 -8.84
N LYS A 19 -7.37 7.43 -8.68
CA LYS A 19 -8.25 6.71 -9.63
C LYS A 19 -8.33 7.42 -10.98
N ALA A 20 -8.57 8.73 -10.99
CA ALA A 20 -8.75 9.51 -12.21
C ALA A 20 -7.49 9.55 -13.09
N GLU A 21 -6.31 9.62 -12.48
CA GLU A 21 -5.02 9.61 -13.16
C GLU A 21 -4.56 8.18 -13.52
N GLY A 22 -5.33 7.14 -13.16
CA GLY A 22 -5.02 5.74 -13.49
C GLY A 22 -3.72 5.24 -12.86
N ILE A 23 -3.33 5.79 -11.69
CA ILE A 23 -2.08 5.43 -11.03
C ILE A 23 -2.15 3.99 -10.54
N CYS A 24 -3.13 3.66 -9.71
CA CYS A 24 -3.40 2.29 -9.29
C CYS A 24 -4.86 2.14 -8.84
N GLY A 25 -5.30 0.90 -8.58
CA GLY A 25 -6.59 0.68 -7.91
C GLY A 25 -6.58 1.30 -6.51
N VAL A 26 -7.75 1.62 -5.96
CA VAL A 26 -7.86 2.06 -4.57
C VAL A 26 -8.86 1.16 -3.87
N ASP A 27 -8.44 0.60 -2.74
CA ASP A 27 -9.25 -0.23 -1.86
C ASP A 27 -9.44 0.50 -0.53
N VAL A 28 -10.69 0.75 -0.17
CA VAL A 28 -11.04 1.45 1.08
C VAL A 28 -11.71 0.44 1.99
N ALA A 29 -11.20 0.29 3.21
CA ALA A 29 -11.79 -0.61 4.18
C ALA A 29 -13.30 -0.31 4.33
N PRO A 30 -14.18 -1.33 4.32
CA PRO A 30 -15.62 -1.11 4.37
C PRO A 30 -16.07 -0.63 5.76
N GLU A 31 -15.32 -0.97 6.81
CA GLU A 31 -15.62 -0.66 8.20
C GLU A 31 -14.49 0.17 8.84
N PRO A 32 -14.81 1.00 9.86
CA PRO A 32 -13.81 1.72 10.63
C PRO A 32 -12.84 0.79 11.37
N ASN A 33 -11.62 1.27 11.63
CA ASN A 33 -10.64 0.57 12.43
C ASN A 33 -11.03 0.60 13.92
N GLN A 34 -11.39 -0.56 14.48
CA GLN A 34 -11.78 -0.68 15.89
C GLN A 34 -10.59 -0.85 16.85
N LEU A 35 -9.37 -1.00 16.33
CA LEU A 35 -8.16 -1.27 17.11
C LEU A 35 -7.41 0.01 17.50
N ALA A 36 -7.59 1.11 16.78
CA ALA A 36 -7.01 2.40 17.11
C ALA A 36 -7.82 3.08 18.23
N ILE A 37 -7.25 3.15 19.44
CA ILE A 37 -7.94 3.65 20.64
C ILE A 37 -7.50 5.08 20.93
N SER A 38 -6.20 5.35 20.90
CA SER A 38 -5.65 6.69 21.19
C SER A 38 -5.80 7.64 20.00
N GLU A 39 -5.73 8.95 20.24
CA GLU A 39 -5.80 9.93 19.15
C GLU A 39 -4.58 9.87 18.24
N GLU A 40 -3.42 9.50 18.77
CA GLU A 40 -2.21 9.27 17.96
C GLU A 40 -2.40 8.09 17.01
N GLU A 41 -2.97 6.97 17.49
CA GLU A 41 -3.27 5.80 16.66
C GLU A 41 -4.31 6.13 15.59
N LYS A 42 -5.36 6.87 15.94
CA LYS A 42 -6.37 7.32 14.98
C LYS A 42 -5.79 8.28 13.95
N GLN A 43 -4.86 9.15 14.35
CA GLN A 43 -4.19 10.05 13.42
C GLN A 43 -3.37 9.25 12.40
N VAL A 44 -2.67 8.20 12.84
CA VAL A 44 -1.99 7.27 11.93
C VAL A 44 -2.99 6.60 10.99
N VAL A 45 -4.13 6.11 11.49
CA VAL A 45 -5.18 5.50 10.63
C VAL A 45 -5.68 6.48 9.55
N ARG A 46 -5.83 7.76 9.89
CA ARG A 46 -6.30 8.82 8.99
C ARG A 46 -5.30 9.19 7.89
N SER A 47 -4.01 8.99 8.12
CA SER A 47 -2.94 9.31 7.17
C SER A 47 -2.33 8.09 6.49
N ASN A 48 -2.55 6.88 7.00
CA ASN A 48 -1.87 5.68 6.52
C ASN A 48 -2.47 5.13 5.22
N ALA A 49 -1.60 4.79 4.29
CA ALA A 49 -1.93 4.06 3.08
C ALA A 49 -0.93 2.94 2.82
N LYS A 50 -1.35 1.89 2.12
CA LYS A 50 -0.52 0.72 1.80
C LYS A 50 -0.62 0.42 0.32
N LEU A 51 0.48 0.56 -0.41
CA LEU A 51 0.54 0.08 -1.78
C LEU A 51 0.82 -1.43 -1.74
N ILE A 52 -0.12 -2.21 -2.27
CA ILE A 52 0.02 -3.65 -2.43
C ILE A 52 0.32 -3.91 -3.91
N THR A 53 1.49 -4.49 -4.16
CA THR A 53 2.10 -4.56 -5.51
C THR A 53 1.62 -5.80 -6.27
N VAL A 54 1.36 -6.89 -5.56
CA VAL A 54 0.84 -8.14 -6.12
C VAL A 54 -0.43 -8.60 -5.40
N THR A 55 -1.38 -9.15 -6.14
CA THR A 55 -2.59 -9.73 -5.57
C THR A 55 -2.30 -11.15 -5.14
N HIS A 56 -2.33 -11.41 -3.83
CA HIS A 56 -2.18 -12.76 -3.29
C HIS A 56 -3.42 -13.60 -3.61
N ASN A 57 -3.30 -14.56 -4.53
CA ASN A 57 -4.17 -15.71 -4.52
C ASN A 57 -3.65 -16.67 -3.46
N ILE A 58 -4.16 -16.55 -2.23
CA ILE A 58 -3.83 -17.45 -1.12
C ILE A 58 -4.52 -18.80 -1.39
N THR A 59 -4.02 -19.56 -2.35
CA THR A 59 -4.29 -21.00 -2.43
C THR A 59 -3.19 -21.75 -1.66
N GLY A 60 -3.00 -21.36 -0.40
CA GLY A 60 -2.37 -22.11 0.71
C GLY A 60 -0.97 -22.75 0.55
N ILE A 61 -0.33 -22.73 -0.64
CA ILE A 61 0.82 -23.61 -0.93
C ILE A 61 2.02 -22.86 -1.54
N ARG A 62 1.86 -21.64 -2.06
CA ARG A 62 2.95 -20.86 -2.67
C ARG A 62 2.81 -19.37 -2.42
N ASP A 63 3.93 -18.71 -2.11
CA ASP A 63 4.06 -17.25 -2.18
C ASP A 63 3.87 -16.79 -3.63
N VAL A 64 3.35 -15.58 -3.85
CA VAL A 64 3.18 -15.02 -5.21
C VAL A 64 4.52 -14.89 -5.93
N PHE A 65 5.61 -14.79 -5.15
CA PHE A 65 6.97 -14.73 -5.67
C PHE A 65 7.59 -16.12 -5.90
N ASP A 66 6.94 -17.21 -5.46
CA ASP A 66 7.45 -18.57 -5.66
C ASP A 66 7.41 -18.94 -7.15
N GLY A 67 8.60 -19.03 -7.75
CA GLY A 67 8.77 -19.36 -9.17
C GLY A 67 8.85 -18.16 -10.10
N MET A 68 8.84 -16.93 -9.58
CA MET A 68 9.24 -15.76 -10.35
C MET A 68 10.75 -15.76 -10.58
N THR A 69 11.14 -15.40 -11.79
CA THR A 69 12.53 -15.13 -12.14
C THR A 69 12.97 -13.77 -11.58
N GLU A 70 14.27 -13.58 -11.40
CA GLU A 70 14.84 -12.27 -11.01
C GLU A 70 14.45 -11.15 -11.99
N ALA A 71 14.31 -11.46 -13.28
CA ALA A 71 13.90 -10.50 -14.29
C ALA A 71 12.43 -10.05 -14.12
N GLU A 72 11.55 -10.96 -13.72
CA GLU A 72 10.14 -10.65 -13.44
C GLU A 72 10.01 -9.81 -12.17
N LEU A 73 10.78 -10.14 -11.13
CA LEU A 73 10.87 -9.33 -9.91
C LEU A 73 11.36 -7.92 -10.21
N ALA A 74 12.45 -7.79 -10.97
CA ALA A 74 12.99 -6.49 -11.36
C ALA A 74 11.98 -5.65 -12.16
N LYS A 75 11.16 -6.28 -13.00
CA LYS A 75 10.10 -5.58 -13.73
C LYS A 75 9.03 -5.04 -12.79
N ILE A 76 8.60 -5.83 -11.80
CA ILE A 76 7.64 -5.39 -10.79
C ILE A 76 8.22 -4.20 -10.01
N ASP A 77 9.48 -4.27 -9.59
CA ASP A 77 10.13 -3.18 -8.87
C ASP A 77 10.14 -1.87 -9.68
N VAL A 78 10.44 -1.94 -10.99
CA VAL A 78 10.39 -0.76 -11.87
C VAL A 78 8.96 -0.20 -11.97
N GLU A 79 7.95 -1.05 -12.12
CA GLU A 79 6.56 -0.59 -12.17
C GLU A 79 6.15 0.03 -10.82
N VAL A 80 6.56 -0.56 -9.70
CA VAL A 80 6.32 -0.03 -8.35
C VAL A 80 6.97 1.33 -8.20
N ASP A 81 8.22 1.49 -8.60
CA ASP A 81 8.93 2.77 -8.52
C ASP A 81 8.24 3.87 -9.34
N GLN A 82 7.74 3.54 -10.54
CA GLN A 82 6.95 4.48 -11.34
C GLN A 82 5.67 4.90 -10.61
N LYS A 83 4.93 3.96 -10.03
CA LYS A 83 3.71 4.28 -9.27
C LYS A 83 4.02 5.08 -8.01
N LEU A 84 5.10 4.75 -7.30
CA LEU A 84 5.53 5.51 -6.13
C LEU A 84 5.89 6.95 -6.50
N GLN A 85 6.60 7.18 -7.61
CA GLN A 85 6.88 8.54 -8.08
C GLN A 85 5.60 9.33 -8.35
N GLN A 86 4.60 8.71 -8.99
CA GLN A 86 3.31 9.35 -9.24
C GLN A 86 2.56 9.66 -7.92
N LEU A 87 2.53 8.72 -6.97
CA LEU A 87 1.90 8.92 -5.66
C LEU A 87 2.62 10.00 -4.84
N VAL A 88 3.95 10.03 -4.87
CA VAL A 88 4.74 11.06 -4.20
C VAL A 88 4.48 12.44 -4.81
N ALA A 89 4.33 12.53 -6.13
CA ALA A 89 3.95 13.78 -6.80
C ALA A 89 2.54 14.27 -6.39
N LEU A 90 1.66 13.36 -5.94
CA LEU A 90 0.36 13.71 -5.35
C LEU A 90 0.43 14.11 -3.88
N GLY A 91 1.58 13.95 -3.21
CA GLY A 91 1.78 14.33 -1.81
C GLY A 91 1.97 13.17 -0.84
N PHE A 92 1.92 11.91 -1.31
CA PHE A 92 2.26 10.77 -0.45
C PHE A 92 3.73 10.76 -0.08
N GLN A 93 4.04 10.21 1.09
CA GLN A 93 5.39 10.00 1.61
C GLN A 93 5.64 8.51 1.80
N VAL A 94 6.78 8.02 1.33
CA VAL A 94 7.20 6.63 1.57
C VAL A 94 7.73 6.52 2.99
N VAL A 95 7.04 5.71 3.80
CA VAL A 95 7.42 5.47 5.20
C VAL A 95 8.35 4.26 5.30
N GLU A 96 7.95 3.15 4.66
CA GLU A 96 8.71 1.90 4.73
C GLU A 96 8.45 1.05 3.48
N ARG A 97 9.51 0.54 2.86
CA ARG A 97 9.42 -0.50 1.81
C ARG A 97 9.68 -1.86 2.44
N HIS A 98 8.91 -2.85 2.02
CA HIS A 98 9.03 -4.23 2.46
C HIS A 98 8.98 -4.37 4.00
N PRO A 99 7.89 -3.88 4.65
CA PRO A 99 7.74 -3.98 6.09
C PRO A 99 7.85 -5.44 6.54
N LYS A 100 8.32 -5.67 7.76
CA LYS A 100 8.55 -7.03 8.25
C LYS A 100 7.28 -7.64 8.87
N THR A 101 7.09 -8.94 8.64
CA THR A 101 6.11 -9.75 9.37
C THR A 101 6.53 -9.93 10.84
N SER A 102 5.66 -10.47 11.67
CA SER A 102 5.98 -10.84 13.06
C SER A 102 7.11 -11.88 13.18
N ALA A 103 7.34 -12.67 12.12
CA ALA A 103 8.46 -13.61 12.04
C ALA A 103 9.77 -12.94 11.54
N GLY A 104 9.75 -11.64 11.26
CA GLY A 104 10.91 -10.87 10.77
C GLY A 104 11.15 -10.96 9.26
N CYS A 105 10.27 -11.64 8.51
CA CYS A 105 10.40 -11.78 7.06
C CYS A 105 9.89 -10.52 6.34
N PRO A 106 10.59 -10.01 5.31
CA PRO A 106 10.15 -8.85 4.55
C PRO A 106 8.92 -9.16 3.70
N MET A 107 7.95 -8.25 3.67
CA MET A 107 6.77 -8.33 2.80
C MET A 107 7.06 -7.62 1.48
N LEU A 108 7.66 -8.35 0.52
CA LEU A 108 8.10 -7.79 -0.77
C LEU A 108 6.96 -7.19 -1.61
N ASP A 109 5.72 -7.56 -1.29
CA ASP A 109 4.50 -7.07 -1.93
C ASP A 109 4.01 -5.72 -1.41
N ARG A 110 4.68 -5.12 -0.41
CA ARG A 110 4.13 -3.98 0.33
C ARG A 110 5.06 -2.78 0.42
N VAL A 111 4.47 -1.61 0.25
CA VAL A 111 5.06 -0.32 0.59
C VAL A 111 4.09 0.46 1.47
N ILE A 112 4.56 0.90 2.63
CA ILE A 112 3.83 1.74 3.57
C ILE A 112 4.02 3.19 3.17
N LEU A 113 2.89 3.88 3.00
CA LEU A 113 2.80 5.28 2.66
C LEU A 113 2.08 6.03 3.77
N SER A 114 2.38 7.33 3.87
CA SER A 114 1.63 8.28 4.67
C SER A 114 1.22 9.45 3.78
N TYR A 115 0.03 9.99 3.97
CA TYR A 115 -0.36 11.28 3.43
C TYR A 115 -0.46 12.26 4.60
N PRO A 116 0.38 13.31 4.65
CA PRO A 116 0.38 14.25 5.76
C PRO A 116 -1.00 14.91 5.88
N ALA A 117 -1.45 15.06 7.12
CA ALA A 117 -2.72 15.69 7.47
C ALA A 117 -2.71 17.21 7.23
#